data_AF-A0A3C0RAG3-F1
#
_entry.id   AF-A0A3C0RAG3-F1
#
_cell.length_a   1.000
_cell.length_b   1.000
_cell.length_c   1.000
_cell.angle_alpha   90.00
_cell.angle_beta   90.00
_cell.angle_gamma   90.00
#
_symmetry.space_group_name_H-M   'P 1'
#
loop_
_entity.id
_entity.type
_entity.pdbx_description
1 polymer ?
#
loop_
_entity_poly.entity_id
_entity_poly.type
_entity_poly.pdbx_seq_one_letter_code
_entity_poly.pdbx_strand_id
1 'polypeptide(L)'
;MEQQLTQEIRANIDQPEKLEQLYRDSPKQFSHAFQIVYPSIAQTSAAAFWQARLQYTKESLIAFGQQSEWILVFVLSMLAGFAARLPLFWLIGDQQPEWYQQHIGFLVFPFLLAYFAYKQSIPKQQWLLVAGAYLFAFVLNEWVTKNSQTQILSSIHLPILLWLLLAFVFRQDVRADRLAYLRLNGNLLLLSGLILIAGGMVTGVTVGMFELLGIKIGDWYFQNVLPFGLPAVPIIAAYLNENNPNLAGKITPVLANLFGPVVLLILWVYLGSMVVVGKDPYNDREFLLLFNVVLLGVMLIIFFIAAENTTEQLQKWNAWLLTLLATTTIFVNMIAVSAIVFRISEWGFSANRLAVLGANVLLLVHLIMICERLYRQLRETGSQQSLLQTIVSFLPVYAVWAAIVCFIFPFVF
;
A
#
# COMPACT_ATOMS: atom_id res chain seq x y z
N MET A 1 49.75 20.95 12.22
CA MET A 1 49.12 19.94 11.36
C MET A 1 48.07 20.56 10.44
N GLU A 2 47.01 21.17 10.97
CA GLU A 2 45.96 21.80 10.13
C GLU A 2 46.46 22.96 9.25
N GLN A 3 47.30 23.84 9.78
CA GLN A 3 47.93 24.92 9.02
C GLN A 3 48.88 24.41 7.91
N GLN A 4 49.56 23.29 8.12
CA GLN A 4 50.43 22.67 7.12
C GLN A 4 49.59 22.10 5.98
N LEU A 5 48.49 21.41 6.30
CA LEU A 5 47.60 20.84 5.31
C LEU A 5 46.95 21.93 4.43
N THR A 6 46.55 23.07 5.02
CA THR A 6 46.04 24.21 4.25
C THR A 6 47.08 24.80 3.29
N GLN A 7 48.36 24.84 3.68
CA GLN A 7 49.44 25.30 2.80
C GLN A 7 49.73 24.30 1.68
N GLU A 8 49.73 23.00 1.98
CA GLU A 8 49.92 21.94 0.99
C GLU A 8 48.79 21.91 -0.05
N ILE A 9 47.54 22.09 0.37
CA ILE A 9 46.39 22.20 -0.55
C ILE A 9 46.55 23.40 -1.48
N ARG A 10 46.97 24.56 -0.95
CA ARG A 10 47.16 25.78 -1.75
C ARG A 10 48.32 25.63 -2.73
N ALA A 11 49.44 25.03 -2.29
CA ALA A 11 50.64 24.86 -3.11
C ALA A 11 50.45 23.84 -4.25
N ASN A 12 49.54 22.87 -4.08
CA ASN A 12 49.33 21.76 -5.00
C ASN A 12 47.94 21.79 -5.67
N ILE A 13 47.29 22.95 -5.75
CA ILE A 13 45.92 23.05 -6.28
C ILE A 13 45.82 22.57 -7.75
N ASP A 14 46.90 22.73 -8.52
CA ASP A 14 47.00 22.30 -9.91
C ASP A 14 47.61 20.89 -10.08
N GLN A 15 47.81 20.14 -8.98
CA GLN A 15 48.36 18.78 -8.99
C GLN A 15 47.31 17.76 -8.51
N PRO A 16 46.50 17.18 -9.43
CA PRO A 16 45.37 16.32 -9.08
C PRO A 16 45.78 15.09 -8.26
N GLU A 17 46.90 14.45 -8.62
CA GLU A 17 47.41 13.26 -7.94
C GLU A 17 47.77 13.55 -6.48
N LYS A 18 48.37 14.73 -6.23
CA LYS A 18 48.77 15.12 -4.87
C LYS A 18 47.57 15.46 -4.00
N LEU A 19 46.57 16.14 -4.55
CA LEU A 19 45.32 16.41 -3.83
C LEU A 19 44.55 15.12 -3.51
N GLU A 20 44.51 14.16 -4.43
CA GLU A 20 43.90 12.85 -4.16
C GLU A 20 44.67 12.09 -3.08
N GLN A 21 46.00 12.13 -3.10
CA GLN A 21 46.82 11.53 -2.04
C GLN A 21 46.49 12.13 -0.67
N LEU A 22 46.49 13.47 -0.55
CA LEU A 22 46.17 14.17 0.71
C LEU A 22 44.74 13.86 1.20
N TYR A 23 43.78 13.75 0.28
CA TYR A 23 42.43 13.34 0.61
C TYR A 23 42.35 11.89 1.10
N ARG A 24 43.06 10.96 0.46
CA ARG A 24 43.08 9.53 0.83
C ARG A 24 43.74 9.28 2.17
N ASP A 25 44.81 10.03 2.46
CA ASP A 25 45.56 9.90 3.71
C ASP A 25 44.74 10.39 4.91
N SER A 26 43.94 11.45 4.74
CA SER A 26 43.15 12.02 5.84
C SER A 26 41.86 12.73 5.36
N PRO A 27 40.79 11.98 5.03
CA PRO A 27 39.60 12.53 4.37
C PRO A 27 38.91 13.65 5.18
N LYS A 28 38.72 13.45 6.49
CA LYS A 28 38.03 14.43 7.34
C LYS A 28 38.83 15.72 7.53
N GLN A 29 40.14 15.60 7.72
CA GLN A 29 41.03 16.75 7.93
C GLN A 29 41.23 17.52 6.62
N PHE A 30 41.37 16.81 5.49
CA PHE A 30 41.42 17.41 4.17
C PHE A 30 40.15 18.19 3.87
N SER A 31 38.95 17.63 4.09
CA SER A 31 37.69 18.33 3.84
C SER A 31 37.58 19.64 4.64
N HIS A 32 37.99 19.63 5.91
CA HIS A 32 37.96 20.81 6.77
C HIS A 32 38.99 21.87 6.32
N ALA A 33 40.24 21.45 6.08
CA ALA A 33 41.30 22.33 5.59
C ALA A 33 40.99 22.91 4.20
N PHE A 34 40.38 22.11 3.31
CA PHE A 34 39.97 22.54 1.98
C PHE A 34 38.88 23.61 2.06
N GLN A 35 37.87 23.46 2.94
CA GLN A 35 36.85 24.50 3.15
C GLN A 35 37.44 25.83 3.64
N ILE A 36 38.46 25.77 4.50
CA ILE A 36 39.17 26.97 5.00
C ILE A 36 39.91 27.68 3.85
N VAL A 37 40.56 26.93 2.95
CA VAL A 37 41.37 27.51 1.86
C VAL A 37 40.52 27.90 0.65
N TYR A 38 39.36 27.27 0.45
CA TYR A 38 38.50 27.44 -0.72
C TYR A 38 38.27 28.90 -1.15
N PRO A 39 37.94 29.86 -0.27
CA PRO A 39 37.75 31.27 -0.66
C PRO A 39 38.98 31.88 -1.37
N SER A 40 40.18 31.39 -1.07
CA SER A 40 41.44 31.86 -1.65
C SER A 40 41.84 31.16 -2.95
N ILE A 41 41.25 30.02 -3.27
CA ILE A 41 41.57 29.19 -4.46
C ILE A 41 40.38 28.99 -5.41
N ALA A 42 39.23 29.61 -5.11
CA ALA A 42 37.96 29.44 -5.80
C ALA A 42 37.99 29.76 -7.31
N GLN A 43 39.00 30.47 -7.80
CA GLN A 43 39.15 30.79 -9.22
C GLN A 43 39.69 29.62 -10.06
N THR A 44 40.19 28.56 -9.43
CA THR A 44 40.75 27.39 -10.15
C THR A 44 39.66 26.34 -10.42
N SER A 45 39.73 25.70 -11.60
CA SER A 45 38.83 24.60 -11.97
C SER A 45 38.97 23.39 -11.05
N ALA A 46 40.19 23.12 -10.57
CA ALA A 46 40.46 22.08 -9.59
C ALA A 46 39.77 22.35 -8.25
N ALA A 47 39.78 23.59 -7.76
CA ALA A 47 39.06 23.95 -6.54
C ALA A 47 37.54 23.78 -6.71
N ALA A 48 36.98 24.18 -7.86
CA ALA A 48 35.56 24.02 -8.15
C ALA A 48 35.15 22.52 -8.19
N PHE A 49 35.97 21.66 -8.80
CA PHE A 49 35.76 20.21 -8.80
C PHE A 49 35.78 19.63 -7.39
N TRP A 50 36.79 19.95 -6.59
CA TRP A 50 36.91 19.44 -5.23
C TRP A 50 35.81 19.96 -4.31
N GLN A 51 35.40 21.21 -4.48
CA GLN A 51 34.24 21.75 -3.77
C GLN A 51 32.98 20.95 -4.09
N ALA A 52 32.71 20.71 -5.38
CA ALA A 52 31.58 19.88 -5.80
C ALA A 52 31.68 18.46 -5.21
N ARG A 53 32.86 17.82 -5.24
CA ARG A 53 33.08 16.47 -4.71
C ARG A 53 32.91 16.38 -3.19
N LEU A 54 33.40 17.36 -2.44
CA LEU A 54 33.38 17.36 -0.97
C LEU A 54 32.04 17.83 -0.41
N GLN A 55 31.35 18.74 -1.12
CA GLN A 55 29.99 19.16 -0.78
C GLN A 55 28.91 18.27 -1.38
N TYR A 56 29.28 17.31 -2.23
CA TYR A 56 28.37 16.26 -2.68
C TYR A 56 28.02 15.35 -1.50
N THR A 57 27.06 15.79 -0.70
CA THR A 57 26.23 14.87 0.08
C THR A 57 25.43 14.08 -0.94
N LYS A 58 25.83 12.81 -1.13
CA LYS A 58 24.91 11.80 -1.67
C LYS A 58 23.62 11.97 -0.87
N GLU A 59 22.54 12.42 -1.51
CA GLU A 59 21.22 12.47 -0.89
C GLU A 59 21.08 11.15 -0.14
N SER A 60 20.88 11.22 1.17
CA SER A 60 20.70 10.03 2.00
C SER A 60 19.71 9.14 1.27
N LEU A 61 20.10 7.89 0.97
CA LEU A 61 19.26 6.93 0.21
C LEU A 61 17.84 6.83 0.77
N ILE A 62 17.68 7.19 2.06
CA ILE A 62 16.42 7.38 2.76
C ILE A 62 16.45 8.74 3.46
N ALA A 63 15.57 9.65 3.08
CA ALA A 63 15.26 10.87 3.82
C ALA A 63 14.27 10.55 4.94
N PHE A 64 14.70 10.72 6.18
CA PHE A 64 13.80 10.85 7.31
C PHE A 64 13.38 12.33 7.33
N GLY A 65 12.07 12.60 7.18
CA GLY A 65 11.53 13.96 7.11
C GLY A 65 11.90 14.84 8.32
N GLN A 66 11.26 16.01 8.45
CA GLN A 66 11.55 16.91 9.57
C GLN A 66 11.32 16.23 10.93
N GLN A 67 12.08 16.64 11.96
CA GLN A 67 11.94 16.09 13.32
C GLN A 67 10.50 16.16 13.85
N SER A 68 9.79 17.25 13.54
CA SER A 68 8.37 17.43 13.87
C SER A 68 7.46 16.35 13.27
N GLU A 69 7.73 15.95 12.02
CA GLU A 69 6.97 14.92 11.33
C GLU A 69 7.21 13.53 11.92
N TRP A 70 8.46 13.21 12.25
CA TRP A 70 8.78 11.95 12.93
C TRP A 70 8.13 11.85 14.31
N ILE A 71 8.14 12.95 15.08
CA ILE A 71 7.43 13.02 16.37
C ILE A 71 5.93 12.81 16.18
N LEU A 72 5.32 13.46 15.18
CA LEU A 72 3.91 13.26 14.86
C LEU A 72 3.59 11.80 14.57
N VAL A 73 4.39 11.14 13.72
CA VAL A 73 4.20 9.72 13.37
C VAL A 73 4.35 8.82 14.58
N PHE A 74 5.33 9.09 15.45
CA PHE A 74 5.49 8.37 16.71
C PHE A 74 4.25 8.53 17.61
N VAL A 75 3.77 9.76 17.80
CA VAL A 75 2.58 10.05 18.63
C VAL A 75 1.34 9.37 18.04
N LEU A 76 1.10 9.48 16.73
CA LEU A 76 -0.04 8.83 16.07
C LEU A 76 0.04 7.31 16.18
N SER A 77 1.23 6.73 16.05
CA SER A 77 1.46 5.29 16.22
C SER A 77 1.17 4.81 17.64
N MET A 78 1.63 5.57 18.65
CA MET A 78 1.33 5.28 20.05
C MET A 78 -0.17 5.37 20.33
N LEU A 79 -0.84 6.43 19.86
CA LEU A 79 -2.28 6.60 20.02
C LEU A 79 -3.06 5.47 19.33
N ALA A 80 -2.62 5.00 18.16
CA ALA A 80 -3.23 3.86 17.48
C ALA A 80 -3.07 2.57 18.28
N GLY A 81 -1.89 2.32 18.84
CA GLY A 81 -1.66 1.18 19.73
C GLY A 81 -2.49 1.23 21.02
N PHE A 82 -2.61 2.42 21.64
CA PHE A 82 -3.48 2.61 22.80
C PHE A 82 -4.96 2.43 22.46
N ALA A 83 -5.42 2.95 21.32
CA ALA A 83 -6.79 2.78 20.85
C ALA A 83 -7.13 1.31 20.60
N ALA A 84 -6.20 0.53 20.03
CA ALA A 84 -6.38 -0.91 19.86
C ALA A 84 -6.38 -1.69 21.18
N ARG A 85 -5.77 -1.15 22.24
CA ARG A 85 -5.73 -1.75 23.58
C ARG A 85 -6.90 -1.35 24.47
N LEU A 86 -7.50 -0.18 24.25
CA LEU A 86 -8.64 0.34 25.03
C LEU A 86 -9.70 -0.75 25.29
N PRO A 87 -10.17 -1.49 24.27
CA PRO A 87 -11.26 -2.46 24.44
C PRO A 87 -10.96 -3.58 25.42
N LEU A 88 -9.69 -3.95 25.58
CA LEU A 88 -9.27 -5.04 26.48
C LEU A 88 -9.49 -4.70 27.96
N PHE A 89 -9.72 -3.43 28.32
CA PHE A 89 -10.04 -3.05 29.69
C PHE A 89 -11.47 -3.39 30.11
N TRP A 90 -12.40 -3.54 29.16
CA TRP A 90 -13.81 -3.83 29.46
C TRP A 90 -14.40 -5.02 28.70
N LEU A 91 -13.75 -5.51 27.64
CA LEU A 91 -14.17 -6.71 26.91
C LEU A 91 -13.49 -7.96 27.46
N ILE A 92 -14.27 -9.01 27.70
CA ILE A 92 -13.80 -10.27 28.28
C ILE A 92 -14.17 -11.43 27.34
N GLY A 93 -13.24 -12.37 27.15
CA GLY A 93 -13.48 -13.60 26.38
C GLY A 93 -13.88 -13.34 24.93
N ASP A 94 -14.94 -14.00 24.49
CA ASP A 94 -15.41 -14.02 23.09
C ASP A 94 -15.91 -12.67 22.55
N GLN A 95 -16.08 -11.65 23.42
CA GLN A 95 -16.48 -10.31 22.99
C GLN A 95 -15.35 -9.54 22.28
N GLN A 96 -14.09 -9.93 22.51
CA GLN A 96 -12.95 -9.21 21.94
C GLN A 96 -12.87 -9.37 20.41
N PRO A 97 -12.87 -10.59 19.84
CA PRO A 97 -12.76 -10.76 18.38
C PRO A 97 -13.90 -10.09 17.61
N GLU A 98 -15.14 -10.16 18.11
CA GLU A 98 -16.31 -9.52 17.49
C GLU A 98 -16.15 -8.00 17.43
N TRP A 99 -15.69 -7.38 18.53
CA TRP A 99 -15.47 -5.94 18.57
C TRP A 99 -14.36 -5.52 17.59
N TYR A 100 -13.24 -6.23 17.58
CA TYR A 100 -12.15 -5.93 16.65
C TYR A 100 -12.58 -6.07 15.20
N GLN A 101 -13.35 -7.10 14.86
CA GLN A 101 -13.90 -7.27 13.52
C GLN A 101 -14.78 -6.08 13.11
N GLN A 102 -15.59 -5.56 14.04
CA GLN A 102 -16.47 -4.41 13.78
C GLN A 102 -15.73 -3.07 13.66
N HIS A 103 -14.59 -2.93 14.35
CA HIS A 103 -13.92 -1.64 14.53
C HIS A 103 -12.55 -1.54 13.86
N ILE A 104 -12.09 -2.56 13.15
CA ILE A 104 -10.73 -2.61 12.59
C ILE A 104 -10.40 -1.38 11.72
N GLY A 105 -11.37 -0.89 10.93
CA GLY A 105 -11.21 0.32 10.13
C GLY A 105 -10.92 1.55 10.99
N PHE A 106 -11.58 1.68 12.14
CA PHE A 106 -11.43 2.81 13.06
C PHE A 106 -10.15 2.77 13.90
N LEU A 107 -9.43 1.65 13.92
CA LEU A 107 -8.14 1.56 14.64
C LEU A 107 -6.97 2.11 13.83
N VAL A 108 -7.10 2.19 12.50
CA VAL A 108 -6.00 2.56 11.59
C VAL A 108 -6.31 3.88 10.88
N PHE A 109 -7.48 4.01 10.27
CA PHE A 109 -7.80 5.15 9.41
C PHE A 109 -7.82 6.52 10.08
N PRO A 110 -8.27 6.74 11.34
CA PRO A 110 -8.25 8.09 11.90
C PRO A 110 -6.83 8.65 12.01
N PHE A 111 -5.85 7.79 12.30
CA PHE A 111 -4.45 8.19 12.43
C PHE A 111 -3.80 8.43 11.06
N LEU A 112 -4.12 7.60 10.06
CA LEU A 112 -3.71 7.86 8.68
C LEU A 112 -4.31 9.18 8.15
N LEU A 113 -5.60 9.42 8.37
CA LEU A 113 -6.29 10.65 7.98
C LEU A 113 -5.63 11.86 8.64
N ALA A 114 -5.31 11.78 9.94
CA ALA A 114 -4.60 12.84 10.66
C ALA A 114 -3.19 13.10 10.10
N TYR A 115 -2.42 12.04 9.79
CA TYR A 115 -1.10 12.16 9.19
C TYR A 115 -1.15 12.86 7.83
N PHE A 116 -2.03 12.42 6.92
CA PHE A 116 -2.16 13.05 5.60
C PHE A 116 -2.76 14.46 5.68
N ALA A 117 -3.67 14.72 6.62
CA ALA A 117 -4.23 16.05 6.81
C ALA A 117 -3.14 17.06 7.23
N TYR A 118 -2.23 16.64 8.10
CA TYR A 118 -1.04 17.39 8.45
C TYR A 118 -0.09 17.55 7.25
N LYS A 119 0.27 16.45 6.59
CA LYS A 119 1.26 16.44 5.49
C LYS A 119 0.81 17.29 4.30
N GLN A 120 -0.48 17.26 3.99
CA GLN A 120 -1.07 17.97 2.84
C GLN A 120 -1.61 19.35 3.20
N SER A 121 -1.53 19.76 4.49
CA SER A 121 -1.97 21.06 4.99
C SER A 121 -3.38 21.44 4.52
N ILE A 122 -4.33 20.51 4.63
CA ILE A 122 -5.67 20.70 4.08
C ILE A 122 -6.43 21.85 4.79
N PRO A 123 -7.33 22.57 4.09
CA PRO A 123 -8.15 23.62 4.70
C PRO A 123 -9.06 23.07 5.80
N LYS A 124 -9.34 23.89 6.82
CA LYS A 124 -10.21 23.52 7.95
C LYS A 124 -11.58 22.99 7.54
N GLN A 125 -12.18 23.55 6.48
CA GLN A 125 -13.47 23.11 5.96
C GLN A 125 -13.43 21.67 5.43
N GLN A 126 -12.37 21.32 4.70
CA GLN A 126 -12.16 19.96 4.18
C GLN A 126 -11.91 18.97 5.32
N TRP A 127 -11.15 19.38 6.34
CA TRP A 127 -10.96 18.56 7.55
C TRP A 127 -12.27 18.31 8.30
N LEU A 128 -13.11 19.34 8.47
CA LEU A 128 -14.42 19.20 9.11
C LEU A 128 -15.34 18.25 8.33
N LEU A 129 -15.31 18.30 6.99
CA LEU A 129 -16.07 17.37 6.15
C LEU A 129 -15.59 15.93 6.34
N VAL A 130 -14.28 15.70 6.32
CA VAL A 130 -13.68 14.37 6.53
C VAL A 130 -13.99 13.84 7.93
N ALA A 131 -13.85 14.68 8.96
CA ALA A 131 -14.20 14.31 10.34
C ALA A 131 -15.70 14.01 10.49
N GLY A 132 -16.58 14.78 9.84
CA GLY A 132 -18.01 14.54 9.81
C GLY A 132 -18.38 13.23 9.11
N ALA A 133 -17.75 12.93 7.97
CA ALA A 133 -17.95 11.67 7.25
C ALA A 133 -17.46 10.45 8.06
N TYR A 134 -16.31 10.59 8.73
CA TYR A 134 -15.79 9.57 9.63
C TYR A 134 -16.75 9.32 10.81
N LEU A 135 -17.21 10.38 11.48
CA LEU A 135 -18.14 10.28 12.60
C LEU A 135 -19.47 9.66 12.16
N PHE A 136 -19.99 10.06 11.00
CA PHE A 136 -21.20 9.49 10.41
C PHE A 136 -21.03 7.98 10.18
N ALA A 137 -19.90 7.56 9.59
CA ALA A 137 -19.61 6.14 9.36
C ALA A 137 -19.49 5.36 10.69
N PHE A 138 -18.89 5.96 11.72
CA PHE A 138 -18.80 5.38 13.06
C PHE A 138 -20.18 5.20 13.72
N VAL A 139 -21.00 6.25 13.72
CA VAL A 139 -22.36 6.20 14.31
C VAL A 139 -23.24 5.18 13.59
N LEU A 140 -23.17 5.12 12.25
CA LEU A 140 -23.91 4.11 11.50
C LEU A 140 -23.43 2.70 11.83
N ASN A 141 -22.12 2.46 11.93
CA ASN A 141 -21.58 1.16 12.29
C ASN A 141 -22.07 0.69 13.68
N GLU A 142 -22.17 1.61 14.65
CA GLU A 142 -22.73 1.32 15.98
C GLU A 142 -24.24 1.06 15.96
N TRP A 143 -24.96 1.67 15.01
CA TRP A 143 -26.41 1.56 14.92
C TRP A 143 -26.86 0.26 14.23
N VAL A 144 -26.06 -0.31 13.33
CA VAL A 144 -26.37 -1.59 12.69
C VAL A 144 -26.56 -2.68 13.74
N THR A 145 -27.64 -3.44 13.61
CA THR A 145 -28.07 -4.47 14.57
C THR A 145 -26.93 -5.43 14.90
N LYS A 146 -26.61 -5.55 16.19
CA LYS A 146 -25.56 -6.44 16.66
C LYS A 146 -25.87 -7.89 16.26
N ASN A 147 -24.88 -8.58 15.69
CA ASN A 147 -24.88 -9.99 15.31
C ASN A 147 -25.73 -10.35 14.08
N SER A 148 -26.03 -9.39 13.19
CA SER A 148 -26.63 -9.69 11.88
C SER A 148 -25.56 -10.00 10.82
N GLN A 149 -25.94 -10.77 9.78
CA GLN A 149 -25.06 -10.95 8.60
C GLN A 149 -24.74 -9.62 7.91
N THR A 150 -25.64 -8.64 7.98
CA THR A 150 -25.45 -7.30 7.44
C THR A 150 -24.43 -6.48 8.23
N GLN A 151 -24.26 -6.73 9.53
CA GLN A 151 -23.23 -6.11 10.34
C GLN A 151 -21.83 -6.55 9.90
N ILE A 152 -21.59 -7.86 9.81
CA ILE A 152 -20.30 -8.42 9.34
C ILE A 152 -19.94 -7.83 7.97
N LEU A 153 -20.93 -7.79 7.09
CA LEU A 153 -20.75 -7.30 5.73
C LEU A 153 -20.42 -5.80 5.71
N SER A 154 -21.08 -4.99 6.54
CA SER A 154 -20.78 -3.57 6.70
C SER A 154 -19.37 -3.38 7.25
N SER A 155 -18.97 -4.13 8.28
CA SER A 155 -17.64 -4.05 8.88
C SER A 155 -16.52 -4.44 7.91
N ILE A 156 -16.77 -5.35 6.96
CA ILE A 156 -15.79 -5.70 5.90
C ILE A 156 -15.67 -4.58 4.85
N HIS A 157 -16.78 -3.92 4.48
CA HIS A 157 -16.78 -2.87 3.45
C HIS A 157 -16.39 -1.49 3.99
N LEU A 158 -16.55 -1.27 5.29
CA LEU A 158 -16.25 -0.01 5.95
C LEU A 158 -14.76 0.41 5.85
N PRO A 159 -13.77 -0.48 6.03
CA PRO A 159 -12.38 -0.17 5.72
C PRO A 159 -12.18 0.34 4.29
N ILE A 160 -12.92 -0.18 3.30
CA ILE A 160 -12.83 0.29 1.90
C ILE A 160 -13.33 1.73 1.79
N LEU A 161 -14.43 2.07 2.47
CA LEU A 161 -14.97 3.43 2.50
C LEU A 161 -14.05 4.42 3.21
N LEU A 162 -13.49 4.03 4.36
CA LEU A 162 -12.52 4.85 5.08
C LEU A 162 -11.21 5.01 4.28
N TRP A 163 -10.82 3.96 3.55
CA TRP A 163 -9.74 4.01 2.57
C TRP A 163 -10.07 5.01 1.47
N LEU A 164 -11.29 5.06 0.95
CA LEU A 164 -11.67 6.06 -0.05
C LEU A 164 -11.76 7.48 0.52
N LEU A 165 -12.15 7.62 1.78
CA LEU A 165 -12.14 8.90 2.49
C LEU A 165 -10.72 9.49 2.57
N LEU A 166 -9.70 8.64 2.71
CA LEU A 166 -8.29 9.05 2.67
C LEU A 166 -7.91 9.72 1.33
N ALA A 167 -8.56 9.35 0.22
CA ALA A 167 -8.34 9.98 -1.09
C ALA A 167 -8.68 11.49 -1.07
N PHE A 168 -9.69 11.88 -0.28
CA PHE A 168 -10.07 13.28 -0.11
C PHE A 168 -9.03 14.09 0.68
N VAL A 169 -8.16 13.43 1.46
CA VAL A 169 -7.10 14.11 2.22
C VAL A 169 -5.77 14.07 1.46
N PHE A 170 -5.57 13.07 0.59
CA PHE A 170 -4.30 12.81 -0.07
C PHE A 170 -3.80 13.96 -0.97
N ARG A 171 -4.63 14.58 -1.83
CA ARG A 171 -4.30 15.81 -2.60
C ARG A 171 -5.56 16.55 -3.06
N GLN A 172 -5.46 17.87 -3.26
CA GLN A 172 -6.63 18.75 -3.50
C GLN A 172 -7.23 18.67 -4.92
N ASP A 173 -6.54 18.08 -5.92
CA ASP A 173 -7.10 17.90 -7.26
C ASP A 173 -7.65 16.48 -7.49
N VAL A 174 -8.96 16.35 -7.33
CA VAL A 174 -9.73 15.09 -7.31
C VAL A 174 -9.73 14.33 -8.65
N ARG A 175 -9.39 14.99 -9.77
CA ARG A 175 -9.35 14.36 -11.11
C ARG A 175 -7.95 14.05 -11.60
N ALA A 176 -6.97 14.93 -11.37
CA ALA A 176 -5.60 14.76 -11.84
C ALA A 176 -4.83 13.66 -11.08
N ASP A 177 -5.13 13.46 -9.79
CA ASP A 177 -4.27 12.68 -8.89
C ASP A 177 -4.75 11.25 -8.57
N ARG A 178 -5.80 10.74 -9.21
CA ARG A 178 -6.31 9.40 -8.90
C ARG A 178 -5.29 8.28 -9.21
N LEU A 179 -4.46 8.46 -10.23
CA LEU A 179 -3.36 7.55 -10.53
C LEU A 179 -2.29 7.60 -9.43
N ALA A 180 -1.95 8.79 -8.95
CA ALA A 180 -1.03 8.97 -7.83
C ALA A 180 -1.59 8.34 -6.55
N TYR A 181 -2.91 8.44 -6.33
CA TYR A 181 -3.58 7.81 -5.20
C TYR A 181 -3.52 6.27 -5.26
N LEU A 182 -3.79 5.66 -6.42
CA LEU A 182 -3.64 4.21 -6.55
C LEU A 182 -2.18 3.76 -6.35
N ARG A 183 -1.21 4.52 -6.85
CA ARG A 183 0.22 4.25 -6.61
C ARG A 183 0.58 4.35 -5.13
N LEU A 184 0.07 5.36 -4.42
CA LEU A 184 0.22 5.48 -2.97
C LEU A 184 -0.29 4.21 -2.28
N ASN A 185 -1.51 3.78 -2.58
CA ASN A 185 -2.11 2.61 -1.93
C ASN A 185 -1.29 1.35 -2.15
N GLY A 186 -0.77 1.17 -3.37
CA GLY A 186 0.20 0.14 -3.69
C GLY A 186 1.44 0.15 -2.83
N ASN A 187 2.06 1.31 -2.76
CA ASN A 187 3.29 1.51 -2.00
C ASN A 187 3.05 1.32 -0.50
N LEU A 188 1.91 1.79 0.02
CA LEU A 188 1.50 1.57 1.40
C LEU A 188 1.34 0.08 1.71
N LEU A 189 0.66 -0.68 0.83
CA LEU A 189 0.51 -2.12 0.98
C LEU A 189 1.87 -2.83 0.96
N LEU A 190 2.74 -2.49 0.01
CA LEU A 190 4.08 -3.07 -0.10
C LEU A 190 4.93 -2.77 1.14
N LEU A 191 5.04 -1.51 1.54
CA LEU A 191 5.85 -1.12 2.70
C LEU A 191 5.28 -1.68 4.00
N SER A 192 3.95 -1.67 4.17
CA SER A 192 3.31 -2.30 5.32
C SER A 192 3.61 -3.79 5.38
N GLY A 193 3.55 -4.49 4.23
CA GLY A 193 3.92 -5.90 4.13
C GLY A 193 5.37 -6.16 4.51
N LEU A 194 6.32 -5.35 4.01
CA LEU A 194 7.73 -5.46 4.37
C LEU A 194 7.97 -5.23 5.86
N ILE A 195 7.31 -4.22 6.45
CA ILE A 195 7.39 -3.95 7.89
C ILE A 195 6.80 -5.11 8.69
N LEU A 196 5.67 -5.68 8.26
CA LEU A 196 5.05 -6.84 8.94
C LEU A 196 5.92 -8.09 8.87
N ILE A 197 6.56 -8.36 7.73
CA ILE A 197 7.48 -9.50 7.59
C ILE A 197 8.68 -9.31 8.52
N ALA A 198 9.30 -8.13 8.50
CA ALA A 198 10.42 -7.82 9.38
C ALA A 198 10.01 -7.88 10.86
N GLY A 199 8.87 -7.29 11.22
CA GLY A 199 8.33 -7.31 12.58
C GLY A 199 7.92 -8.71 13.05
N GLY A 200 7.40 -9.55 12.15
CA GLY A 200 7.09 -10.95 12.41
C GLY A 200 8.35 -11.79 12.64
N MET A 201 9.41 -11.54 11.87
CA MET A 201 10.71 -12.18 12.08
C MET A 201 11.32 -11.80 13.44
N VAL A 202 11.31 -10.50 13.79
CA VAL A 202 11.76 -10.02 15.11
C VAL A 202 10.91 -10.61 16.23
N THR A 203 9.59 -10.70 16.05
CA THR A 203 8.68 -11.33 17.00
C THR A 203 9.02 -12.80 17.21
N GLY A 204 9.21 -13.57 16.13
CA GLY A 204 9.57 -14.99 16.21
C GLY A 204 10.90 -15.23 16.91
N VAL A 205 11.93 -14.44 16.59
CA VAL A 205 13.22 -14.50 17.28
C VAL A 205 13.07 -14.15 18.76
N THR A 206 12.32 -13.09 19.08
CA THR A 206 12.11 -12.65 20.47
C THR A 206 11.43 -13.74 21.28
N VAL A 207 10.28 -14.27 20.82
CA VAL A 207 9.56 -15.34 21.51
C VAL A 207 10.44 -16.58 21.66
N GLY A 208 11.12 -17.00 20.59
CA GLY A 208 12.03 -18.15 20.62
C GLY A 208 13.21 -17.98 21.59
N MET A 209 13.80 -16.79 21.69
CA MET A 209 14.89 -16.52 22.64
C MET A 209 14.44 -16.65 24.09
N PHE A 210 13.25 -16.18 24.44
CA PHE A 210 12.70 -16.34 25.79
C PHE A 210 12.29 -17.79 26.07
N GLU A 211 11.77 -18.50 25.08
CA GLU A 211 11.47 -19.94 25.20
C GLU A 211 12.71 -20.77 25.51
N LEU A 212 13.87 -20.46 24.91
CA LEU A 212 15.16 -21.10 25.23
C LEU A 212 15.60 -20.90 26.69
N LEU A 213 15.18 -19.79 27.31
CA LEU A 213 15.40 -19.52 28.75
C LEU A 213 14.36 -20.20 29.65
N GLY A 214 13.41 -20.95 29.08
CA GLY A 214 12.29 -21.54 29.80
C GLY A 214 11.17 -20.55 30.14
N ILE A 215 11.17 -19.34 29.55
CA ILE A 215 10.17 -18.30 29.82
C ILE A 215 9.16 -18.26 28.67
N LYS A 216 7.93 -18.71 28.93
CA LYS A 216 6.83 -18.69 27.95
C LYS A 216 6.18 -17.31 27.87
N ILE A 217 6.74 -16.43 27.04
CA ILE A 217 6.18 -15.07 26.83
C ILE A 217 5.14 -15.00 25.71
N GLY A 218 4.94 -16.07 24.94
CA GLY A 218 4.12 -16.08 23.72
C GLY A 218 2.75 -15.44 23.91
N ASP A 219 1.92 -16.00 24.80
CA ASP A 219 0.55 -15.51 25.03
C ASP A 219 0.52 -14.03 25.43
N TRP A 220 1.39 -13.65 26.37
CA TRP A 220 1.51 -12.26 26.79
C TRP A 220 1.94 -11.35 25.62
N TYR A 221 2.91 -11.78 24.81
CA TYR A 221 3.41 -11.01 23.68
C TYR A 221 2.31 -10.80 22.61
N PHE A 222 1.62 -11.86 22.22
CA PHE A 222 0.54 -11.81 21.22
C PHE A 222 -0.69 -11.03 21.71
N GLN A 223 -0.94 -10.96 23.02
CA GLN A 223 -2.06 -10.19 23.58
C GLN A 223 -1.71 -8.72 23.87
N ASN A 224 -0.43 -8.38 24.05
CA ASN A 224 -0.01 -7.04 24.46
C ASN A 224 0.77 -6.30 23.38
N VAL A 225 1.83 -6.91 22.84
CA VAL A 225 2.76 -6.24 21.90
C VAL A 225 2.16 -6.19 20.50
N LEU A 226 1.59 -7.30 20.03
CA LEU A 226 1.09 -7.38 18.65
C LEU A 226 -0.10 -6.43 18.39
N PRO A 227 -1.17 -6.39 19.23
CA PRO A 227 -2.31 -5.49 19.00
C PRO A 227 -1.92 -4.02 19.13
N PHE A 228 -0.87 -3.71 19.88
CA PHE A 228 -0.33 -2.36 20.00
C PHE A 228 0.51 -1.96 18.77
N GLY A 229 1.31 -2.87 18.23
CA GLY A 229 2.22 -2.59 17.11
C GLY A 229 1.54 -2.60 15.74
N LEU A 230 0.55 -3.48 15.51
CA LEU A 230 -0.08 -3.64 14.19
C LEU A 230 -0.69 -2.34 13.61
N PRO A 231 -1.44 -1.53 14.38
CA PRO A 231 -2.02 -0.29 13.86
C PRO A 231 -0.98 0.77 13.46
N ALA A 232 0.22 0.73 14.04
CA ALA A 232 1.30 1.66 13.73
C ALA A 232 1.91 1.44 12.34
N VAL A 233 1.89 0.19 11.84
CA VAL A 233 2.53 -0.21 10.59
C VAL A 233 2.13 0.67 9.39
N PRO A 234 0.83 0.81 9.04
CA PRO A 234 0.43 1.62 7.89
C PRO A 234 0.78 3.11 8.05
N ILE A 235 0.83 3.63 9.28
CA ILE A 235 1.21 5.03 9.57
C ILE A 235 2.70 5.22 9.29
N ILE A 236 3.55 4.30 9.76
CA ILE A 236 4.99 4.31 9.50
C ILE A 236 5.24 4.12 7.99
N ALA A 237 4.52 3.21 7.34
CA ALA A 237 4.60 3.00 5.90
C ALA A 237 4.24 4.27 5.11
N ALA A 238 3.22 5.02 5.54
CA ALA A 238 2.85 6.30 4.93
C ALA A 238 3.95 7.34 5.07
N TYR A 239 4.52 7.48 6.26
CA TYR A 239 5.67 8.36 6.50
C TYR A 239 6.88 8.02 5.63
N LEU A 240 7.21 6.73 5.52
CA LEU A 240 8.32 6.28 4.69
C LEU A 240 8.05 6.54 3.21
N ASN A 241 6.84 6.27 2.71
CA ASN A 241 6.49 6.53 1.32
C ASN A 241 6.52 8.02 0.96
N GLU A 242 5.92 8.89 1.79
CA GLU A 242 5.83 10.32 1.50
C GLU A 242 7.20 10.99 1.48
N ASN A 243 8.12 10.57 2.34
CA ASN A 243 9.48 11.11 2.37
C ASN A 243 10.42 10.40 1.38
N ASN A 244 10.04 9.21 0.91
CA ASN A 244 10.87 8.37 0.03
C ASN A 244 10.03 7.65 -1.04
N PRO A 245 9.42 8.38 -1.99
CA PRO A 245 8.50 7.80 -2.98
C PRO A 245 9.16 6.73 -3.88
N ASN A 246 10.49 6.78 -4.01
CA ASN A 246 11.26 5.82 -4.79
C ASN A 246 11.43 4.45 -4.11
N LEU A 247 11.26 4.34 -2.78
CA LEU A 247 11.47 3.07 -2.05
C LEU A 247 10.52 1.99 -2.56
N ALA A 248 9.22 2.29 -2.56
CA ALA A 248 8.22 1.36 -3.04
C ALA A 248 7.93 1.54 -4.54
N GLY A 249 7.96 2.78 -5.05
CA GLY A 249 7.54 3.08 -6.42
C GLY A 249 8.31 2.33 -7.51
N LYS A 250 9.56 1.92 -7.25
CA LYS A 250 10.35 1.09 -8.17
C LYS A 250 10.20 -0.42 -7.92
N ILE A 251 9.92 -0.81 -6.68
CA ILE A 251 9.83 -2.23 -6.29
C ILE A 251 8.46 -2.80 -6.69
N THR A 252 7.38 -2.04 -6.49
CA THR A 252 6.01 -2.53 -6.71
C THR A 252 5.77 -3.01 -8.15
N PRO A 253 6.17 -2.28 -9.20
CA PRO A 253 6.04 -2.76 -10.58
C PRO A 253 6.90 -4.00 -10.88
N VAL A 254 8.14 -4.03 -10.39
CA VAL A 254 9.05 -5.19 -10.55
C VAL A 254 8.42 -6.44 -9.92
N LEU A 255 7.86 -6.30 -8.72
CA LEU A 255 7.21 -7.40 -8.01
C LEU A 255 5.97 -7.88 -8.76
N ALA A 256 5.19 -6.96 -9.34
CA ALA A 256 4.04 -7.31 -10.16
C ALA A 256 4.45 -8.04 -11.46
N ASN A 257 5.52 -7.61 -12.14
CA ASN A 257 6.06 -8.33 -13.31
C ASN A 257 6.61 -9.72 -12.96
N LEU A 258 7.14 -9.90 -11.74
CA LEU A 258 7.58 -11.21 -11.25
C LEU A 258 6.39 -12.12 -10.97
N PHE A 259 5.37 -11.62 -10.27
CA PHE A 259 4.21 -12.44 -9.88
C PHE A 259 3.18 -12.62 -10.99
N GLY A 260 3.07 -11.71 -11.96
CA GLY A 260 2.08 -11.78 -13.03
C GLY A 260 2.09 -13.11 -13.80
N PRO A 261 3.24 -13.56 -14.34
CA PRO A 261 3.35 -14.86 -15.01
C PRO A 261 3.08 -16.04 -14.08
N VAL A 262 3.49 -15.95 -12.81
CA VAL A 262 3.28 -17.00 -11.80
C VAL A 262 1.80 -17.15 -11.48
N VAL A 263 1.10 -16.04 -11.23
CA VAL A 263 -0.34 -16.02 -10.97
C VAL A 263 -1.10 -16.53 -12.19
N LEU A 264 -0.70 -16.13 -13.39
CA LEU A 264 -1.28 -16.67 -14.62
C LEU A 264 -1.14 -18.19 -14.69
N LEU A 265 0.07 -18.72 -14.47
CA LEU A 265 0.32 -20.17 -14.46
C LEU A 265 -0.57 -20.87 -13.43
N ILE A 266 -0.65 -20.33 -12.21
CA ILE A 266 -1.48 -20.88 -11.13
C ILE A 266 -2.95 -20.91 -11.55
N LEU A 267 -3.47 -19.83 -12.14
CA LEU A 267 -4.87 -19.78 -12.62
C LEU A 267 -5.14 -20.84 -13.68
N TRP A 268 -4.23 -21.04 -14.64
CA TRP A 268 -4.37 -22.05 -15.68
C TRP A 268 -4.31 -23.48 -15.12
N VAL A 269 -3.34 -23.76 -14.25
CA VAL A 269 -3.22 -25.06 -13.57
C VAL A 269 -4.46 -25.34 -12.73
N TYR A 270 -4.97 -24.35 -12.03
CA TYR A 270 -6.16 -24.47 -11.19
C TYR A 270 -7.41 -24.76 -12.01
N LEU A 271 -7.64 -24.00 -13.09
CA LEU A 271 -8.75 -24.25 -14.02
C LEU A 271 -8.67 -25.64 -14.65
N GLY A 272 -7.49 -26.07 -15.08
CA GLY A 272 -7.27 -27.43 -15.60
C GLY A 272 -7.55 -28.50 -14.54
N SER A 273 -7.07 -28.30 -13.31
CA SER A 273 -7.28 -29.22 -12.19
C SER A 273 -8.75 -29.35 -11.82
N MET A 274 -9.51 -28.24 -11.86
CA MET A 274 -10.96 -28.25 -11.63
C MET A 274 -11.68 -29.17 -12.63
N VAL A 275 -11.34 -29.09 -13.92
CA VAL A 275 -11.94 -29.94 -14.95
C VAL A 275 -11.61 -31.42 -14.73
N VAL A 276 -10.36 -31.73 -14.35
CA VAL A 276 -9.91 -33.12 -14.13
C VAL A 276 -10.53 -33.73 -12.87
N VAL A 277 -10.57 -32.98 -11.77
CA VAL A 277 -11.07 -33.48 -10.48
C VAL A 277 -12.60 -33.53 -10.45
N GLY A 278 -13.28 -32.73 -11.30
CA GLY A 278 -14.75 -32.68 -11.35
C GLY A 278 -15.38 -32.09 -10.08
N LYS A 279 -14.60 -31.36 -9.26
CA LYS A 279 -15.14 -30.67 -8.08
C LYS A 279 -16.01 -29.50 -8.51
N ASP A 280 -17.22 -29.45 -7.95
CA ASP A 280 -18.21 -28.45 -8.27
C ASP A 280 -17.97 -27.14 -7.48
N PRO A 281 -17.63 -26.02 -8.15
CA PRO A 281 -17.44 -24.73 -7.48
C PRO A 281 -18.73 -24.09 -6.97
N TYR A 282 -19.88 -24.58 -7.42
CA TYR A 282 -21.18 -23.95 -7.15
C TYR A 282 -21.59 -24.14 -5.70
N ASN A 283 -21.05 -25.14 -4.99
CA ASN A 283 -21.47 -25.50 -3.64
C ASN A 283 -20.48 -25.13 -2.52
N ASP A 284 -19.23 -24.78 -2.86
CA ASP A 284 -18.20 -24.42 -1.88
C ASP A 284 -18.12 -22.89 -1.64
N ARG A 285 -18.30 -22.45 -0.40
CA ARG A 285 -18.25 -21.02 -0.03
C ARG A 285 -16.81 -20.51 0.08
N GLU A 286 -15.90 -21.33 0.57
CA GLU A 286 -14.48 -20.99 0.71
C GLU A 286 -13.84 -20.80 -0.66
N PHE A 287 -14.24 -21.65 -1.61
CA PHE A 287 -13.87 -21.54 -3.01
C PHE A 287 -14.17 -20.14 -3.59
N LEU A 288 -15.39 -19.64 -3.39
CA LEU A 288 -15.80 -18.33 -3.93
C LEU A 288 -15.12 -17.15 -3.23
N LEU A 289 -14.85 -17.29 -1.92
CA LEU A 289 -14.10 -16.28 -1.18
C LEU A 289 -12.65 -16.19 -1.69
N LEU A 290 -11.99 -17.32 -1.89
CA LEU A 290 -10.62 -17.38 -2.40
C LEU A 290 -10.53 -16.74 -3.79
N PHE A 291 -11.48 -17.01 -4.68
CA PHE A 291 -11.52 -16.36 -5.99
C PHE A 291 -11.67 -14.85 -5.91
N ASN A 292 -12.53 -14.30 -5.04
CA ASN A 292 -12.61 -12.85 -4.87
C ASN A 292 -11.27 -12.23 -4.44
N VAL A 293 -10.53 -12.89 -3.55
CA VAL A 293 -9.18 -12.45 -3.15
C VAL A 293 -8.23 -12.47 -4.34
N VAL A 294 -8.26 -13.55 -5.13
CA VAL A 294 -7.44 -13.66 -6.35
C VAL A 294 -7.81 -12.59 -7.38
N LEU A 295 -9.09 -12.30 -7.60
CA LEU A 295 -9.55 -11.24 -8.51
C LEU A 295 -8.98 -9.87 -8.11
N LEU A 296 -9.05 -9.52 -6.81
CA LEU A 296 -8.47 -8.28 -6.30
C LEU A 296 -6.94 -8.26 -6.48
N GLY A 297 -6.26 -9.38 -6.22
CA GLY A 297 -4.82 -9.53 -6.43
C GLY A 297 -4.41 -9.36 -7.90
N VAL A 298 -5.16 -9.94 -8.83
CA VAL A 298 -4.91 -9.78 -10.27
C VAL A 298 -5.13 -8.34 -10.71
N MET A 299 -6.20 -7.68 -10.26
CA MET A 299 -6.44 -6.27 -10.56
C MET A 299 -5.28 -5.38 -10.09
N LEU A 300 -4.71 -5.69 -8.92
CA LEU A 300 -3.54 -5.00 -8.38
C LEU A 300 -2.29 -5.22 -9.25
N ILE A 301 -2.04 -6.46 -9.69
CA ILE A 301 -0.94 -6.80 -10.59
C ILE A 301 -1.09 -6.07 -11.93
N ILE A 302 -2.29 -6.10 -12.52
CA ILE A 302 -2.59 -5.39 -13.78
C ILE A 302 -2.27 -3.91 -13.63
N PHE A 303 -2.72 -3.29 -12.54
CA PHE A 303 -2.46 -1.88 -12.28
C PHE A 303 -0.95 -1.56 -12.20
N PHE A 304 -0.16 -2.32 -11.45
CA PHE A 304 1.27 -2.00 -11.28
C PHE A 304 2.09 -2.20 -12.53
N ILE A 305 1.85 -3.27 -13.29
CA ILE A 305 2.51 -3.49 -14.56
C ILE A 305 2.09 -2.38 -15.55
N ALA A 306 0.80 -2.03 -15.60
CA ALA A 306 0.31 -0.99 -16.50
C ALA A 306 0.78 0.43 -16.11
N ALA A 307 1.07 0.68 -14.84
CA ALA A 307 1.50 1.98 -14.33
C ALA A 307 3.01 2.23 -14.47
N GLU A 308 3.77 1.24 -14.93
CA GLU A 308 5.23 1.31 -15.11
C GLU A 308 5.60 1.98 -16.44
N ASN A 309 6.63 2.82 -16.40
CA ASN A 309 7.26 3.36 -17.61
C ASN A 309 8.39 2.44 -18.03
N THR A 310 8.13 1.56 -19.00
CA THR A 310 9.12 0.59 -19.51
C THR A 310 9.57 0.94 -20.94
N THR A 311 10.61 0.28 -21.43
CA THR A 311 11.01 0.38 -22.84
C THR A 311 9.91 -0.19 -23.75
N GLU A 312 9.90 0.20 -25.03
CA GLU A 312 8.88 -0.27 -25.99
C GLU A 312 8.79 -1.80 -26.08
N GLN A 313 9.92 -2.51 -26.04
CA GLN A 313 9.94 -3.97 -26.09
C GLN A 313 9.28 -4.60 -24.86
N LEU A 314 9.59 -4.07 -23.67
CA LEU A 314 8.96 -4.48 -22.41
C LEU A 314 7.47 -4.13 -22.38
N GLN A 315 7.07 -3.00 -22.99
CA GLN A 315 5.65 -2.65 -23.12
C GLN A 315 4.87 -3.68 -23.94
N LYS A 316 5.44 -4.19 -25.05
CA LYS A 316 4.77 -5.23 -25.86
C LYS A 316 4.62 -6.54 -25.08
N TRP A 317 5.66 -6.96 -24.36
CA TRP A 317 5.59 -8.15 -23.48
C TRP A 317 4.53 -7.97 -22.39
N ASN A 318 4.53 -6.83 -21.71
CA ASN A 318 3.58 -6.52 -20.66
C ASN A 318 2.15 -6.50 -21.21
N ALA A 319 1.91 -5.90 -22.37
CA ALA A 319 0.59 -5.90 -23.01
C ALA A 319 0.08 -7.33 -23.27
N TRP A 320 0.94 -8.25 -23.72
CA TRP A 320 0.57 -9.64 -23.95
C TRP A 320 0.25 -10.37 -22.64
N LEU A 321 1.14 -10.30 -21.66
CA LEU A 321 0.96 -10.89 -20.33
C LEU A 321 -0.33 -10.39 -19.67
N LEU A 322 -0.55 -9.09 -19.68
CA LEU A 322 -1.74 -8.46 -19.10
C LEU A 322 -3.02 -8.87 -19.82
N THR A 323 -3.00 -8.98 -21.16
CA THR A 323 -4.17 -9.42 -21.93
C THR A 323 -4.56 -10.84 -21.56
N LEU A 324 -3.57 -11.73 -21.47
CA LEU A 324 -3.79 -13.13 -21.12
C LEU A 324 -4.29 -13.26 -19.67
N LEU A 325 -3.66 -12.53 -18.74
CA LEU A 325 -4.07 -12.48 -17.34
C LEU A 325 -5.51 -11.94 -17.19
N ALA A 326 -5.84 -10.82 -17.83
CA ALA A 326 -7.19 -10.24 -17.80
C ALA A 326 -8.23 -11.20 -18.40
N THR A 327 -7.91 -11.83 -19.53
CA THR A 327 -8.81 -12.79 -20.21
C THR A 327 -9.08 -14.02 -19.34
N THR A 328 -8.04 -14.65 -18.79
CA THR A 328 -8.18 -15.79 -17.86
C THR A 328 -9.00 -15.39 -16.64
N THR A 329 -8.77 -14.19 -16.11
CA THR A 329 -9.49 -13.68 -14.93
C THR A 329 -10.96 -13.42 -15.22
N ILE A 330 -11.31 -12.96 -16.43
CA ILE A 330 -12.71 -12.86 -16.88
C ILE A 330 -13.38 -14.24 -16.86
N PHE A 331 -12.72 -15.30 -17.37
CA PHE A 331 -13.26 -16.66 -17.31
C PHE A 331 -13.50 -17.13 -15.88
N VAL A 332 -12.52 -16.95 -14.99
CA VAL A 332 -12.65 -17.29 -13.57
C VAL A 332 -13.80 -16.52 -12.92
N ASN A 333 -13.90 -15.22 -13.19
CA ASN A 333 -14.96 -14.38 -12.63
C ASN A 333 -16.35 -14.78 -13.17
N MET A 334 -16.47 -15.18 -14.44
CA MET A 334 -17.74 -15.70 -14.97
C MET A 334 -18.21 -16.97 -14.23
N ILE A 335 -17.29 -17.86 -13.86
CA ILE A 335 -17.60 -19.04 -13.03
C ILE A 335 -18.06 -18.61 -11.63
N ALA A 336 -17.42 -17.61 -11.03
CA ALA A 336 -17.83 -17.09 -9.72
C ALA A 336 -19.23 -16.45 -9.77
N VAL A 337 -19.51 -15.65 -10.81
CA VAL A 337 -20.82 -15.05 -11.04
C VAL A 337 -21.90 -16.13 -11.25
N SER A 338 -21.64 -17.12 -12.11
CA SER A 338 -22.61 -18.19 -12.38
C SER A 338 -22.93 -19.00 -11.12
N ALA A 339 -21.91 -19.30 -10.29
CA ALA A 339 -22.08 -19.99 -9.02
C ALA A 339 -22.97 -19.21 -8.04
N ILE A 340 -22.79 -17.90 -7.93
CA ILE A 340 -23.63 -17.07 -7.05
C ILE A 340 -25.06 -16.94 -7.59
N VAL A 341 -25.23 -16.78 -8.90
CA VAL A 341 -26.56 -16.73 -9.53
C VAL A 341 -27.32 -18.04 -9.30
N PHE A 342 -26.66 -19.18 -9.47
CA PHE A 342 -27.23 -20.49 -9.19
C PHE A 342 -27.69 -20.60 -7.73
N ARG A 343 -26.84 -20.22 -6.77
CA ARG A 343 -27.21 -20.22 -5.35
C ARG A 343 -28.37 -19.29 -5.03
N ILE A 344 -28.48 -18.13 -5.70
CA ILE A 344 -29.62 -17.23 -5.52
C ILE A 344 -30.90 -17.88 -6.05
N SER A 345 -30.82 -18.56 -7.19
CA SER A 345 -31.95 -19.31 -7.75
C SER A 345 -32.40 -20.45 -6.83
N GLU A 346 -31.47 -21.17 -6.21
CA GLU A 346 -31.82 -22.30 -5.35
C GLU A 346 -32.28 -21.89 -3.94
N TRP A 347 -31.54 -21.00 -3.27
CA TRP A 347 -31.78 -20.68 -1.85
C TRP A 347 -32.25 -19.24 -1.62
N GLY A 348 -32.70 -18.53 -2.67
CA GLY A 348 -33.26 -17.16 -2.60
C GLY A 348 -32.24 -16.03 -2.48
N PHE A 349 -32.71 -14.81 -2.18
CA PHE A 349 -31.82 -13.66 -1.96
C PHE A 349 -31.27 -13.63 -0.53
N SER A 350 -30.06 -13.11 -0.35
CA SER A 350 -29.48 -12.76 0.95
C SER A 350 -28.50 -11.62 0.77
N ALA A 351 -28.30 -10.78 1.79
CA ALA A 351 -27.34 -9.68 1.78
C ALA A 351 -25.94 -10.11 1.29
N ASN A 352 -25.39 -11.20 1.83
CA ASN A 352 -24.07 -11.69 1.44
C ASN A 352 -23.99 -12.09 -0.04
N ARG A 353 -24.94 -12.91 -0.53
CA ARG A 353 -24.98 -13.31 -1.95
C ARG A 353 -25.12 -12.11 -2.89
N LEU A 354 -25.94 -11.12 -2.54
CA LEU A 354 -26.11 -9.91 -3.35
C LEU A 354 -24.84 -9.04 -3.35
N ALA A 355 -24.16 -8.91 -2.20
CA ALA A 355 -22.90 -8.17 -2.10
C ALA A 355 -21.79 -8.81 -2.95
N VAL A 356 -21.64 -10.14 -2.85
CA VAL A 356 -20.65 -10.87 -3.64
C VAL A 356 -21.00 -10.82 -5.13
N LEU A 357 -22.28 -10.98 -5.51
CA LEU A 357 -22.71 -10.87 -6.90
C LEU A 357 -22.38 -9.51 -7.49
N GLY A 358 -22.77 -8.42 -6.83
CA GLY A 358 -22.51 -7.08 -7.36
C GLY A 358 -21.02 -6.74 -7.41
N ALA A 359 -20.22 -7.18 -6.42
CA ALA A 359 -18.77 -7.03 -6.48
C ALA A 359 -18.16 -7.76 -7.70
N ASN A 360 -18.57 -9.01 -7.95
CA ASN A 360 -18.09 -9.79 -9.09
C ASN A 360 -18.56 -9.20 -10.44
N VAL A 361 -19.81 -8.74 -10.53
CA VAL A 361 -20.34 -8.08 -11.73
C VAL A 361 -19.58 -6.78 -12.03
N LEU A 362 -19.33 -5.95 -11.02
CA LEU A 362 -18.55 -4.72 -11.19
C LEU A 362 -17.11 -5.02 -11.62
N LEU A 363 -16.47 -6.02 -11.00
CA LEU A 363 -15.15 -6.52 -11.41
C LEU A 363 -15.16 -7.06 -12.84
N LEU A 364 -16.22 -7.77 -13.25
CA LEU A 364 -16.35 -8.35 -14.58
C LEU A 364 -16.43 -7.24 -15.64
N VAL A 365 -17.29 -6.25 -15.44
CA VAL A 365 -17.41 -5.10 -16.36
C VAL A 365 -16.09 -4.35 -16.43
N HIS A 366 -15.45 -4.10 -15.28
CA HIS A 366 -14.16 -3.41 -15.24
C HIS A 366 -13.07 -4.19 -15.99
N LEU A 367 -12.97 -5.50 -15.77
CA LEU A 367 -12.01 -6.38 -16.45
C LEU A 367 -12.26 -6.45 -17.95
N ILE A 368 -13.52 -6.50 -18.41
CA ILE A 368 -13.86 -6.48 -19.84
C ILE A 368 -13.35 -5.17 -20.48
N MET A 369 -13.60 -4.03 -19.83
CA MET A 369 -13.13 -2.73 -20.33
C MET A 369 -11.59 -2.65 -20.35
N ILE A 370 -10.92 -3.16 -19.30
CA ILE A 370 -9.45 -3.27 -19.26
C ILE A 370 -8.94 -4.16 -20.40
N CYS A 371 -9.54 -5.33 -20.58
CA CYS A 371 -9.17 -6.29 -21.61
C CYS A 371 -9.34 -5.71 -23.02
N GLU A 372 -10.40 -4.94 -23.26
CA GLU A 372 -10.59 -4.21 -24.52
C GLU A 372 -9.45 -3.22 -24.79
N ARG A 373 -9.05 -2.43 -23.78
CA ARG A 373 -7.93 -1.47 -23.91
C ARG A 373 -6.60 -2.18 -24.16
N LEU A 374 -6.35 -3.29 -23.47
CA LEU A 374 -5.16 -4.12 -23.67
C LEU A 374 -5.12 -4.73 -25.08
N TYR A 375 -6.26 -5.21 -25.58
CA TYR A 375 -6.35 -5.75 -26.93
C TYR A 375 -6.11 -4.67 -28.01
N ARG A 376 -6.60 -3.44 -27.80
CA ARG A 376 -6.30 -2.29 -28.67
C ARG A 376 -4.80 -1.94 -28.65
N GLN A 377 -4.12 -2.04 -27.50
CA GLN A 377 -2.67 -1.85 -27.41
C GLN A 377 -1.88 -2.93 -28.17
N LEU A 378 -2.29 -4.20 -28.08
CA LEU A 378 -1.68 -5.29 -28.86
C LEU A 378 -1.83 -5.09 -30.38
N ARG A 379 -2.92 -4.44 -30.81
CA ARG A 379 -3.15 -4.04 -32.21
C ARG A 379 -2.49 -2.71 -32.59
N GLU A 380 -1.72 -2.10 -31.69
CA GLU A 380 -1.06 -0.80 -31.90
C GLU A 380 -2.04 0.36 -32.19
N THR A 381 -3.32 0.22 -31.79
CA THR A 381 -4.39 1.22 -31.98
C THR A 381 -4.82 1.93 -30.69
N GLY A 382 -4.25 1.51 -29.55
CA GLY A 382 -4.55 2.06 -28.21
C GLY A 382 -3.31 2.59 -27.52
N SER A 383 -3.50 3.41 -26.48
CA SER A 383 -2.42 3.99 -25.68
C SER A 383 -2.39 3.46 -24.24
N GLN A 384 -1.21 3.49 -23.61
CA GLN A 384 -1.04 3.18 -22.18
C GLN A 384 -1.87 4.10 -21.28
N GLN A 385 -1.97 5.38 -21.65
CA GLN A 385 -2.77 6.36 -20.93
C GLN A 385 -4.26 6.01 -20.92
N SER A 386 -4.81 5.50 -22.04
CA SER A 386 -6.22 5.09 -22.11
C SER A 386 -6.53 3.89 -21.20
N LEU A 387 -5.59 2.93 -21.10
CA LEU A 387 -5.69 1.82 -20.15
C LEU A 387 -5.70 2.32 -18.70
N LEU A 388 -4.74 3.18 -18.33
CA LEU A 388 -4.66 3.74 -16.97
C LEU A 388 -5.90 4.55 -16.60
N GLN A 389 -6.41 5.37 -17.51
CA GLN A 389 -7.67 6.10 -17.31
C GLN A 389 -8.85 5.15 -17.09
N THR A 390 -8.88 4.02 -17.79
CA THR A 390 -9.94 3.01 -17.63
C THR A 390 -9.87 2.41 -16.23
N ILE A 391 -8.68 1.95 -15.79
CA ILE A 391 -8.43 1.38 -14.45
C ILE A 391 -8.87 2.36 -13.34
N VAL A 392 -8.49 3.62 -13.50
CA VAL A 392 -8.71 4.66 -12.50
C VAL A 392 -10.18 5.15 -12.47
N SER A 393 -10.90 5.07 -13.58
CA SER A 393 -12.28 5.57 -13.66
C SER A 393 -13.29 4.75 -12.85
N PHE A 394 -12.97 3.51 -12.51
CA PHE A 394 -13.82 2.61 -11.72
C PHE A 394 -13.75 2.83 -10.20
N LEU A 395 -12.76 3.56 -9.69
CA LEU A 395 -12.60 3.78 -8.25
C LEU A 395 -13.87 4.36 -7.58
N PRO A 396 -14.56 5.38 -8.15
CA PRO A 396 -15.83 5.86 -7.60
C PRO A 396 -16.97 4.83 -7.69
N VAL A 397 -16.95 3.95 -8.68
CA VAL A 397 -17.97 2.90 -8.84
C VAL A 397 -17.86 1.88 -7.70
N TYR A 398 -16.63 1.47 -7.36
CA TYR A 398 -16.38 0.62 -6.19
C TYR A 398 -16.76 1.32 -4.88
N ALA A 399 -16.51 2.64 -4.79
CA ALA A 399 -16.92 3.44 -3.63
C ALA A 399 -18.44 3.42 -3.42
N VAL A 400 -19.20 3.67 -4.48
CA VAL A 400 -20.67 3.65 -4.43
C VAL A 400 -21.17 2.26 -4.04
N TRP A 401 -20.59 1.19 -4.60
CA TRP A 401 -20.97 -0.17 -4.22
C TRP A 401 -20.69 -0.47 -2.76
N ALA A 402 -19.49 -0.16 -2.27
CA ALA A 402 -19.15 -0.33 -0.86
C ALA A 402 -20.09 0.48 0.06
N ALA A 403 -20.50 1.68 -0.35
CA ALA A 403 -21.45 2.50 0.39
C ALA A 403 -22.86 1.89 0.42
N ILE A 404 -23.33 1.33 -0.71
CA ILE A 404 -24.60 0.59 -0.78
C ILE A 404 -24.55 -0.61 0.20
N VAL A 405 -23.49 -1.40 0.16
CA VAL A 405 -23.36 -2.57 1.02
C VAL A 405 -23.26 -2.19 2.50
N CYS A 406 -22.54 -1.12 2.82
CA CYS A 406 -22.33 -0.69 4.20
C CYS A 406 -23.53 0.07 4.81
N PHE A 407 -24.27 0.84 4.01
CA PHE A 407 -25.27 1.77 4.52
C PHE A 407 -26.70 1.50 4.04
N ILE A 408 -26.90 0.67 3.02
CA ILE A 408 -28.26 0.35 2.52
C ILE A 408 -28.64 -1.07 2.91
N PHE A 409 -27.74 -2.05 2.78
CA PHE A 409 -28.07 -3.44 3.08
C PHE A 409 -28.57 -3.66 4.51
N PRO A 410 -28.01 -3.01 5.56
CA PRO A 410 -28.54 -3.14 6.92
C PRO A 410 -29.99 -2.70 7.12
N PHE A 411 -30.53 -1.87 6.21
CA PHE A 411 -31.93 -1.42 6.27
C PHE A 411 -32.86 -2.28 5.40
N VAL A 412 -32.30 -2.97 4.40
CA VAL A 412 -33.05 -3.77 3.43
C VAL A 412 -33.17 -5.24 3.85
N PHE A 413 -32.15 -5.78 4.53
CA PHE A 413 -32.05 -7.15 5.01
C PHE A 413 -31.86 -7.16 6.53
#